data_AF-A0A7W1JLI1-F1
#
_entry.id   AF-A0A7W1JLI1-F1
#
_cell.length_a   1.000
_cell.length_b   1.000
_cell.length_c   1.000
_cell.angle_alpha   90.00
_cell.angle_beta   90.00
_cell.angle_gamma   90.00
#
_symmetry.space_group_name_H-M   'P 1'
#
loop_
_entity.id
_entity.type
_entity.pdbx_description
1 polymer ?
#
loop_
_entity_poly.entity_id
_entity_poly.type
_entity_poly.pdbx_seq_one_letter_code
_entity_poly.pdbx_strand_id
1 'polypeptide(L)'
;MEDIKQVMQHNYLKYASYVILDRAIPNVIDGLKPVQRRILYILWGMHNGKLHKVANVAGQTMALHPHGDAPIIEALVNLANKGYLLDTQGNFGNIYTGDPAAAARYIETRLSPLADETLFNKDLTQTIPSYDGRHQEPVTLPAKIPIVLMQGADGIAVGMATHIFPHNFIELLEAEVAILEGESFNVLPDFPTGGIMDASEYDKGRGKIRLRAKIEIRDPKTVVITEICHGTTTESLIRSIDEAAKKGKIKIESINDYTADKVEIEIKLPRGQYAQDLLDALYAYTECEISQSSQILVIKDNFPWEPTVDEILHLHTEKLQEYLKRELEIERDRLLEKIFEKSLEQIFIENRLYKLIEEIDNYEKIHQTIAKSLVPFHPQLIRVPTVDDRERLLSIPIRRISRFDLGKNEEEVAECNSQLEKIEKELKNVKKVTIRYLNNLIKKHANDFPRKTEVQTIQRVDLRAVETKNIKVGFDPNTGFVGTKITSTNMIECTNFDKILVMYKDGTYNVINIPEKQYINKDGNKVIYVGVADKKTVISVVYRDPETYYCYGKRFIIDKFMVDKTYRYFEEGVSLEFISTEPSNSLELQFVPKAKQKIDKVQVQIENIMVKGVTAKGNRLATRGVKKVLVVKPK
;
A
#
# COMPACT_ATOMS: atom_id res chain seq x y z
N MET A 1 -27.13 -38.89 -16.01
CA MET A 1 -26.70 -37.97 -14.94
C MET A 1 -25.30 -37.54 -15.28
N GLU A 2 -25.07 -36.25 -15.49
CA GLU A 2 -23.70 -35.74 -15.62
C GLU A 2 -22.95 -35.98 -14.31
N ASP A 3 -21.65 -36.31 -14.40
CA ASP A 3 -20.80 -36.49 -13.23
C ASP A 3 -20.73 -35.18 -12.45
N ILE A 4 -21.10 -35.21 -11.16
CA ILE A 4 -21.07 -34.05 -10.27
C ILE A 4 -19.71 -33.35 -10.30
N LYS A 5 -18.63 -34.11 -10.39
CA LYS A 5 -17.27 -33.55 -10.46
C LYS A 5 -17.08 -32.72 -11.73
N GLN A 6 -17.55 -33.21 -12.87
CA GLN A 6 -17.48 -32.51 -14.16
C GLN A 6 -18.34 -31.24 -14.13
N VAL A 7 -19.56 -31.32 -13.61
CA VAL A 7 -20.48 -30.18 -13.49
C VAL A 7 -19.89 -29.09 -12.59
N MET A 8 -19.34 -29.46 -11.43
CA MET A 8 -18.68 -28.52 -10.52
C MET A 8 -17.46 -27.87 -11.16
N GLN A 9 -16.60 -28.65 -11.81
CA GLN A 9 -15.42 -28.13 -12.49
C GLN A 9 -15.78 -27.14 -13.59
N HIS A 10 -16.76 -27.48 -14.44
CA HIS A 10 -17.22 -26.61 -15.53
C HIS A 10 -17.79 -25.28 -15.03
N ASN A 11 -18.70 -25.35 -14.04
CA ASN A 11 -19.31 -24.15 -13.47
C ASN A 11 -18.30 -23.28 -12.73
N TYR A 12 -17.38 -23.90 -11.99
CA TYR A 12 -16.32 -23.19 -11.29
C TYR A 12 -15.36 -22.50 -12.27
N LEU A 13 -14.94 -23.16 -13.35
CA LEU A 13 -14.07 -22.56 -14.38
C LEU A 13 -14.74 -21.36 -15.06
N LYS A 14 -16.02 -21.47 -15.42
CA LYS A 14 -16.78 -20.34 -16.00
C LYS A 14 -16.85 -19.16 -15.05
N TYR A 15 -17.20 -19.41 -13.79
CA TYR A 15 -17.27 -18.37 -12.77
C TYR A 15 -15.89 -17.73 -12.52
N ALA A 16 -14.85 -18.54 -12.35
CA ALA A 16 -13.49 -18.06 -12.12
C ALA A 16 -12.99 -17.21 -13.29
N SER A 17 -13.15 -17.70 -14.53
CA SER A 17 -12.79 -16.96 -15.75
C SER A 17 -13.49 -15.62 -15.82
N TYR A 18 -14.81 -15.58 -15.58
CA TYR A 18 -15.58 -14.34 -15.60
C TYR A 18 -15.12 -13.35 -14.51
N VAL A 19 -14.90 -13.81 -13.28
CA VAL A 19 -14.47 -12.93 -12.18
C VAL A 19 -13.07 -12.35 -12.42
N ILE A 20 -12.17 -13.16 -13.00
CA ILE A 20 -10.80 -12.75 -13.32
C ILE A 20 -10.78 -11.74 -14.45
N LEU A 21 -11.40 -12.06 -15.59
CA LEU A 21 -11.30 -11.26 -16.82
C LEU A 21 -12.26 -10.08 -16.86
N ASP A 22 -13.48 -10.27 -16.37
CA ASP A 22 -14.59 -9.33 -16.60
C ASP A 22 -15.02 -8.53 -15.36
N ARG A 23 -14.28 -8.63 -14.24
CA ARG A 23 -14.68 -7.96 -12.99
C ARG A 23 -13.53 -7.38 -12.16
N ALA A 24 -12.65 -8.22 -11.64
CA ALA A 24 -11.82 -7.84 -10.50
C ALA A 24 -10.49 -7.18 -10.89
N ILE A 25 -9.90 -7.55 -12.02
CA ILE A 25 -8.55 -7.17 -12.43
C ILE A 25 -8.62 -6.19 -13.61
N PRO A 26 -7.86 -5.08 -13.61
CA PRO A 26 -7.85 -4.15 -14.72
C PRO A 26 -7.13 -4.72 -15.95
N ASN A 27 -7.53 -4.26 -17.15
CA ASN A 27 -6.78 -4.54 -18.37
C ASN A 27 -5.54 -3.62 -18.43
N VAL A 28 -4.39 -4.14 -18.84
CA VAL A 28 -3.14 -3.36 -18.87
C VAL A 28 -3.13 -2.26 -19.92
N ILE A 29 -3.89 -2.41 -21.01
CA ILE A 29 -3.89 -1.49 -22.15
C ILE A 29 -4.50 -0.14 -21.77
N ASP A 30 -5.66 -0.15 -21.11
CA ASP A 30 -6.34 1.07 -20.69
C ASP A 30 -6.31 1.31 -19.18
N GLY A 31 -5.88 0.33 -18.40
CA GLY A 31 -5.81 0.38 -16.95
C GLY A 31 -7.16 0.33 -16.23
N LEU A 32 -8.22 -0.07 -16.92
CA LEU A 32 -9.58 -0.01 -16.39
C LEU A 32 -10.18 -1.41 -16.18
N LYS A 33 -11.00 -1.52 -15.13
CA LYS A 33 -11.95 -2.63 -14.98
C LYS A 33 -13.14 -2.42 -15.92
N PRO A 34 -13.86 -3.48 -16.32
CA PRO A 34 -14.98 -3.34 -17.25
C PRO A 34 -16.07 -2.37 -16.82
N VAL A 35 -16.41 -2.32 -15.52
CA VAL A 35 -17.40 -1.34 -15.00
C VAL A 35 -16.93 0.10 -15.19
N GLN A 36 -15.65 0.39 -14.92
CA GLN A 36 -15.07 1.73 -15.06
C GLN A 36 -15.03 2.15 -16.54
N ARG A 37 -14.63 1.23 -17.42
CA ARG A 37 -14.61 1.44 -18.88
C ARG A 37 -16.00 1.78 -19.42
N ARG A 38 -17.03 1.03 -19.01
CA ARG A 38 -18.42 1.27 -19.42
C ARG A 38 -18.95 2.61 -18.93
N ILE A 39 -18.66 2.99 -17.69
CA ILE A 39 -19.02 4.32 -17.14
C ILE A 39 -18.41 5.43 -18.00
N LEU A 40 -17.11 5.35 -18.27
CA LEU A 40 -16.39 6.35 -19.06
C LEU A 40 -16.91 6.44 -20.50
N TYR A 41 -17.21 5.29 -21.12
CA TYR A 41 -17.77 5.24 -22.47
C TYR A 41 -19.17 5.85 -22.57
N ILE A 42 -20.04 5.60 -21.58
CA ILE A 42 -21.37 6.24 -21.50
C ILE A 42 -21.24 7.75 -21.34
N LEU A 43 -20.34 8.21 -20.45
CA LEU A 43 -20.09 9.63 -20.26
C LEU A 43 -19.55 10.30 -21.52
N TRP A 44 -18.71 9.61 -22.28
CA TRP A 44 -18.22 10.09 -23.58
C TRP A 44 -19.34 10.22 -24.61
N GLY A 45 -20.22 9.21 -24.70
CA GLY A 45 -21.37 9.25 -25.61
C GLY A 45 -22.39 10.36 -25.30
N MET A 46 -22.46 10.81 -24.05
CA MET A 46 -23.33 11.92 -23.62
C MET A 46 -22.62 13.27 -23.55
N HIS A 47 -21.32 13.34 -23.83
CA HIS A 47 -20.49 14.49 -23.53
C HIS A 47 -20.99 15.75 -24.26
N ASN A 48 -21.39 16.76 -23.49
CA ASN A 48 -21.88 18.04 -24.00
C ASN A 48 -21.36 19.24 -23.17
N GLY A 49 -20.30 19.02 -22.39
CA GLY A 49 -19.72 20.00 -21.47
C GLY A 49 -20.53 20.27 -20.19
N LYS A 50 -21.75 19.73 -20.04
CA LYS A 50 -22.56 19.88 -18.81
C LYS A 50 -22.36 18.69 -17.88
N LEU A 51 -22.70 18.92 -16.61
CA LEU A 51 -22.73 17.88 -15.59
C LEU A 51 -24.00 17.02 -15.77
N HIS A 52 -23.86 15.72 -15.50
CA HIS A 52 -24.93 14.75 -15.55
C HIS A 52 -25.16 14.15 -14.18
N LYS A 53 -26.44 13.99 -13.79
CA LYS A 53 -26.81 13.26 -12.57
C LYS A 53 -26.21 11.86 -12.59
N VAL A 54 -25.53 11.48 -11.51
CA VAL A 54 -24.91 10.15 -11.39
C VAL A 54 -25.95 9.04 -11.54
N ALA A 55 -27.18 9.25 -11.05
CA ALA A 55 -28.28 8.31 -11.25
C ALA A 55 -28.61 8.03 -12.74
N ASN A 56 -28.53 9.06 -13.60
CA ASN A 56 -28.73 8.90 -15.04
C ASN A 56 -27.56 8.13 -15.69
N VAL A 57 -26.32 8.47 -15.32
CA VAL A 57 -25.12 7.78 -15.80
C VAL A 57 -25.15 6.30 -15.43
N ALA A 58 -25.49 5.99 -14.17
CA ALA A 58 -25.62 4.62 -13.70
C ALA A 58 -26.72 3.85 -14.45
N GLY A 59 -27.91 4.45 -14.61
CA GLY A 59 -29.02 3.83 -15.34
C GLY A 59 -28.69 3.50 -16.80
N GLN A 60 -27.97 4.38 -17.50
CA GLN A 60 -27.52 4.09 -18.88
C GLN A 60 -26.38 3.07 -18.92
N THR A 61 -25.48 3.10 -17.93
CA THR A 61 -24.38 2.12 -17.82
C THR A 61 -24.93 0.71 -17.60
N MET A 62 -26.08 0.55 -16.94
CA MET A 62 -26.72 -0.76 -16.78
C MET A 62 -27.07 -1.44 -18.12
N ALA A 63 -27.29 -0.67 -19.20
CA ALA A 63 -27.49 -1.23 -20.53
C ALA A 63 -26.24 -1.94 -21.09
N LEU A 64 -25.05 -1.62 -20.56
CA LEU A 64 -23.79 -2.30 -20.90
C LEU A 64 -23.30 -3.20 -19.75
N HIS A 65 -23.67 -2.91 -18.51
CA HIS A 65 -23.21 -3.62 -17.31
C HIS A 65 -24.40 -4.28 -16.60
N PRO A 66 -24.65 -5.58 -16.84
CA PRO A 66 -25.84 -6.29 -16.34
C PRO A 66 -25.74 -6.65 -14.84
N HIS A 67 -25.50 -5.64 -14.01
CA HIS A 67 -25.42 -5.71 -12.55
C HIS A 67 -26.24 -4.58 -11.93
N GLY A 68 -26.37 -4.60 -10.60
CA GLY A 68 -27.08 -3.53 -9.88
C GLY A 68 -26.48 -2.14 -10.11
N ASP A 69 -27.29 -1.11 -9.90
CA ASP A 69 -26.88 0.29 -9.95
C ASP A 69 -25.87 0.65 -8.85
N ALA A 70 -26.04 0.11 -7.63
CA ALA A 70 -25.18 0.42 -6.50
C ALA A 70 -23.67 0.16 -6.76
N PRO A 71 -23.22 -1.02 -7.28
CA PRO A 71 -21.83 -1.23 -7.68
C PRO A 71 -21.30 -0.26 -8.75
N ILE A 72 -22.16 0.16 -9.67
CA ILE A 72 -21.80 1.13 -10.74
C ILE A 72 -21.59 2.51 -10.12
N ILE A 73 -22.50 2.94 -9.25
CA ILE A 73 -22.41 4.21 -8.53
C ILE A 73 -21.15 4.24 -7.67
N GLU A 74 -20.87 3.17 -6.93
CA GLU A 74 -19.65 3.04 -6.10
C GLU A 74 -18.39 3.11 -6.97
N ALA A 75 -18.34 2.38 -8.10
CA ALA A 75 -17.23 2.45 -9.04
C ALA A 75 -17.02 3.86 -9.60
N LEU A 76 -18.10 4.57 -9.93
CA LEU A 76 -18.05 5.96 -10.41
C LEU A 76 -17.52 6.91 -9.34
N VAL A 77 -18.05 6.82 -8.12
CA VAL A 77 -17.60 7.66 -6.99
C VAL A 77 -16.12 7.42 -6.71
N ASN A 78 -15.69 6.16 -6.68
CA ASN A 78 -14.28 5.81 -6.50
C ASN A 78 -13.40 6.36 -7.62
N LEU A 79 -13.84 6.27 -8.88
CA LEU A 79 -13.13 6.84 -10.03
C LEU A 79 -13.02 8.37 -9.93
N ALA A 80 -14.07 9.02 -9.46
CA ALA A 80 -14.14 10.47 -9.32
C ALA A 80 -13.25 10.98 -8.18
N ASN A 81 -13.22 10.28 -7.04
CA ASN A 81 -12.37 10.63 -5.90
C ASN A 81 -10.86 10.50 -6.17
N LYS A 82 -10.46 9.86 -7.27
CA LYS A 82 -9.06 9.89 -7.73
C LYS A 82 -8.67 11.25 -8.34
N GLY A 83 -9.65 12.07 -8.77
CA GLY A 83 -9.42 13.44 -9.20
C GLY A 83 -8.83 13.64 -10.60
N TYR A 84 -8.67 12.57 -11.40
CA TYR A 84 -8.06 12.66 -12.73
C TYR A 84 -9.08 12.70 -13.87
N LEU A 85 -10.05 11.78 -13.86
CA LEU A 85 -10.87 11.49 -15.05
C LEU A 85 -12.25 12.13 -15.05
N LEU A 86 -12.75 12.52 -13.87
CA LEU A 86 -14.12 13.00 -13.70
C LEU A 86 -14.13 14.30 -12.90
N ASP A 87 -14.87 15.28 -13.38
CA ASP A 87 -15.25 16.46 -12.60
C ASP A 87 -16.48 16.10 -11.75
N THR A 88 -16.57 16.67 -10.55
CA THR A 88 -17.63 16.36 -9.58
C THR A 88 -18.37 17.61 -9.12
N GLN A 89 -19.66 17.44 -8.84
CA GLN A 89 -20.47 18.42 -8.11
C GLN A 89 -21.34 17.73 -7.07
N GLY A 90 -21.29 18.24 -5.83
CA GLY A 90 -21.95 17.66 -4.66
C GLY A 90 -20.99 16.84 -3.80
N ASN A 91 -21.52 16.13 -2.80
CA ASN A 91 -20.70 15.36 -1.86
C ASN A 91 -20.43 13.93 -2.40
N PHE A 92 -19.20 13.69 -2.86
CA PHE A 92 -18.71 12.38 -3.33
C PHE A 92 -18.06 11.53 -2.22
N GLY A 93 -18.32 11.88 -0.96
CA GLY A 93 -17.71 11.25 0.20
C GLY A 93 -16.37 11.90 0.52
N ASN A 94 -15.72 11.40 1.56
CA ASN A 94 -14.44 11.93 2.00
C ASN A 94 -13.46 10.77 2.21
N ILE A 95 -12.36 10.81 1.45
CA ILE A 95 -11.32 9.76 1.48
C ILE A 95 -10.58 9.71 2.82
N TYR A 96 -10.59 10.80 3.59
CA TYR A 96 -9.92 10.88 4.88
C TYR A 96 -10.78 10.33 6.00
N THR A 97 -12.05 10.73 6.08
CA THR A 97 -12.95 10.28 7.17
C THR A 97 -13.55 8.91 6.88
N GLY A 98 -13.69 8.54 5.61
CA GLY A 98 -14.43 7.34 5.19
C GLY A 98 -15.93 7.60 5.01
N ASP A 99 -16.38 8.87 5.08
CA ASP A 99 -17.78 9.21 4.91
C ASP A 99 -18.28 8.83 3.51
N PRO A 100 -19.44 8.17 3.41
CA PRO A 100 -19.99 7.76 2.13
C PRO A 100 -20.45 8.96 1.30
N ALA A 101 -20.46 8.78 -0.02
CA ALA A 101 -21.03 9.77 -0.93
C ALA A 101 -22.54 9.97 -0.69
N ALA A 102 -23.02 11.17 -1.02
CA ALA A 102 -24.45 11.41 -1.10
C ALA A 102 -25.11 10.54 -2.17
N ALA A 103 -26.40 10.25 -2.00
CA ALA A 103 -27.13 9.42 -2.95
C ALA A 103 -27.04 9.96 -4.39
N ALA A 104 -26.96 9.07 -5.38
CA ALA A 104 -26.72 9.38 -6.80
C ALA A 104 -27.68 10.39 -7.44
N ARG A 105 -28.83 10.66 -6.82
CA ARG A 105 -29.79 11.71 -7.23
C ARG A 105 -29.33 13.14 -6.91
N TYR A 106 -28.41 13.31 -5.97
CA TYR A 106 -27.91 14.61 -5.51
C TYR A 106 -26.59 15.02 -6.15
N ILE A 107 -25.77 14.06 -6.54
CA ILE A 107 -24.44 14.28 -7.11
C ILE A 107 -24.47 14.26 -8.65
N GLU A 108 -23.56 15.03 -9.24
CA GLU A 108 -23.40 15.15 -10.68
C GLU A 108 -21.93 15.02 -11.08
N THR A 109 -21.70 14.52 -12.30
CA THR A 109 -20.36 14.33 -12.84
C THR A 109 -20.32 14.54 -14.36
N ARG A 110 -19.11 14.76 -14.89
CA ARG A 110 -18.79 14.73 -16.32
C ARG A 110 -17.33 14.28 -16.50
N LEU A 111 -16.95 13.95 -17.73
CA LEU A 111 -15.53 13.75 -18.07
C LEU A 111 -14.73 15.02 -17.81
N SER A 112 -13.55 14.87 -17.20
CA SER A 112 -12.59 15.96 -17.10
C SER A 112 -12.02 16.30 -18.49
N PRO A 113 -11.51 17.53 -18.70
CA PRO A 113 -10.82 17.87 -19.94
C PRO A 113 -9.64 16.94 -20.26
N LEU A 114 -8.95 16.45 -19.23
CA LEU A 114 -7.86 15.48 -19.38
C LEU A 114 -8.38 14.15 -19.94
N ALA A 115 -9.49 13.62 -19.41
CA ALA A 115 -10.06 12.36 -19.88
C ALA A 115 -10.55 12.46 -21.34
N ASP A 116 -11.22 13.55 -21.70
CA ASP A 116 -11.77 13.76 -23.04
C ASP A 116 -10.67 13.81 -24.11
N GLU A 117 -9.55 14.48 -23.82
CA GLU A 117 -8.40 14.59 -24.74
C GLU A 117 -7.60 13.29 -24.88
N THR A 118 -7.51 12.50 -23.79
CA THR A 118 -6.51 11.41 -23.70
C THR A 118 -7.08 10.00 -23.83
N LEU A 119 -8.38 9.76 -23.60
CA LEU A 119 -8.91 8.39 -23.49
C LEU A 119 -9.69 7.90 -24.69
N PHE A 120 -10.25 8.80 -25.51
CA PHE A 120 -11.25 8.42 -26.49
C PHE A 120 -10.82 8.77 -27.91
N ASN A 121 -11.01 7.83 -28.82
CA ASN A 121 -10.91 8.06 -30.26
C ASN A 121 -11.79 7.04 -30.99
N LYS A 122 -12.82 7.52 -31.71
CA LYS A 122 -13.80 6.67 -32.39
C LYS A 122 -13.16 5.75 -33.44
N ASP A 123 -12.16 6.24 -34.15
CA ASP A 123 -11.53 5.50 -35.25
C ASP A 123 -10.56 4.41 -34.74
N LEU A 124 -10.09 4.52 -33.49
CA LEU A 124 -9.20 3.56 -32.85
C LEU A 124 -9.94 2.57 -31.93
N THR A 125 -11.12 2.94 -31.44
CA THR A 125 -11.84 2.16 -30.43
C THR A 125 -12.51 0.94 -31.07
N GLN A 126 -12.00 -0.26 -30.74
CA GLN A 126 -12.66 -1.50 -31.13
C GLN A 126 -13.88 -1.74 -30.23
N THR A 127 -15.04 -1.96 -30.84
CA THR A 127 -16.28 -2.27 -30.13
C THR A 127 -16.77 -3.70 -30.41
N ILE A 128 -17.49 -4.26 -29.44
CA ILE A 128 -18.21 -5.51 -29.54
C ILE A 128 -19.69 -5.29 -29.17
N PRO A 129 -20.62 -6.15 -29.63
CA PRO A 129 -22.01 -6.09 -29.16
C PRO A 129 -22.10 -6.26 -27.64
N SER A 130 -23.01 -5.51 -27.02
CA SER A 130 -23.38 -5.66 -25.60
C SER A 130 -23.97 -7.06 -25.31
N TYR A 131 -24.12 -7.39 -24.03
CA TYR A 131 -24.68 -8.67 -23.59
C TYR A 131 -26.08 -8.99 -24.16
N ASP A 132 -26.86 -7.97 -24.54
CA ASP A 132 -28.19 -8.08 -25.16
C ASP A 132 -28.20 -7.79 -26.67
N GLY A 133 -27.04 -7.48 -27.25
CA GLY A 133 -26.86 -7.17 -28.68
C GLY A 133 -27.47 -5.86 -29.16
N ARG A 134 -28.02 -5.02 -28.26
CA ARG A 134 -28.69 -3.76 -28.64
C ARG A 134 -27.74 -2.57 -28.78
N HIS A 135 -26.62 -2.62 -28.08
CA HIS A 135 -25.62 -1.57 -28.04
C HIS A 135 -24.23 -2.11 -28.41
N GLN A 136 -23.29 -1.19 -28.62
CA GLN A 136 -21.88 -1.51 -28.82
C GLN A 136 -21.10 -1.03 -27.59
N GLU A 137 -20.20 -1.85 -27.09
CA GLU A 137 -19.30 -1.51 -25.99
C GLU A 137 -17.83 -1.65 -26.38
N PRO A 138 -16.92 -0.83 -25.83
CA PRO A 138 -15.50 -0.91 -26.14
C PRO A 138 -14.84 -2.11 -25.46
N VAL A 139 -13.97 -2.81 -26.19
CA VAL A 139 -13.12 -3.86 -25.60
C VAL A 139 -12.08 -3.22 -24.67
N THR A 140 -11.39 -2.20 -25.17
CA THR A 140 -10.46 -1.32 -24.45
C THR A 140 -10.63 0.10 -24.97
N LEU A 141 -10.18 1.08 -24.19
CA LEU A 141 -10.07 2.47 -24.65
C LEU A 141 -8.64 2.75 -25.15
N PRO A 142 -8.46 3.57 -26.20
CA PRO A 142 -7.13 4.00 -26.66
C PRO A 142 -6.53 5.04 -25.69
N ALA A 143 -6.23 4.60 -24.47
CA ALA A 143 -5.75 5.46 -23.39
C ALA A 143 -4.32 5.96 -23.68
N LYS A 144 -4.20 7.25 -23.96
CA LYS A 144 -2.90 7.93 -24.23
C LYS A 144 -2.15 8.33 -22.94
N ILE A 145 -2.61 7.88 -21.78
CA ILE A 145 -1.99 8.06 -20.46
C ILE A 145 -2.02 6.75 -19.66
N PRO A 146 -1.04 6.47 -18.79
CA PRO A 146 -0.90 5.19 -18.08
C PRO A 146 -1.83 5.10 -16.85
N ILE A 147 -3.14 4.95 -17.07
CA ILE A 147 -4.17 5.03 -16.02
C ILE A 147 -3.94 4.05 -14.86
N VAL A 148 -3.53 2.81 -15.15
CA VAL A 148 -3.38 1.75 -14.12
C VAL A 148 -2.37 2.14 -13.04
N LEU A 149 -1.27 2.80 -13.44
CA LEU A 149 -0.25 3.29 -12.52
C LEU A 149 -0.65 4.62 -11.90
N MET A 150 -1.29 5.50 -12.67
CA MET A 150 -1.75 6.81 -12.20
C MET A 150 -2.79 6.70 -11.07
N GLN A 151 -3.74 5.77 -11.18
CA GLN A 151 -4.82 5.63 -10.18
C GLN A 151 -4.55 4.56 -9.11
N GLY A 152 -3.65 3.62 -9.42
CA GLY A 152 -3.57 2.34 -8.73
C GLY A 152 -4.81 1.48 -8.97
N ALA A 153 -4.79 0.26 -8.43
CA ALA A 153 -5.91 -0.66 -8.53
C ALA A 153 -5.88 -1.71 -7.42
N ASP A 154 -7.05 -1.93 -6.83
CA ASP A 154 -7.30 -2.97 -5.84
C ASP A 154 -8.30 -3.96 -6.39
N GLY A 155 -8.01 -5.26 -6.34
CA GLY A 155 -8.94 -6.27 -6.83
C GLY A 155 -8.68 -7.64 -6.24
N ILE A 156 -9.76 -8.32 -5.83
CA ILE A 156 -9.71 -9.70 -5.34
C ILE A 156 -10.49 -10.55 -6.34
N ALA A 157 -9.81 -11.52 -6.95
CA ALA A 157 -10.39 -12.49 -7.87
C ALA A 157 -10.29 -13.90 -7.28
N VAL A 158 -10.70 -14.90 -8.07
CA VAL A 158 -10.63 -16.30 -7.64
C VAL A 158 -9.17 -16.76 -7.63
N GLY A 159 -8.61 -16.94 -6.43
CA GLY A 159 -7.25 -17.44 -6.23
C GLY A 159 -6.13 -16.43 -6.49
N MET A 160 -6.45 -15.16 -6.74
CA MET A 160 -5.47 -14.12 -7.04
C MET A 160 -5.98 -12.74 -6.59
N ALA A 161 -5.05 -11.80 -6.38
CA ALA A 161 -5.36 -10.43 -6.01
C ALA A 161 -4.39 -9.47 -6.69
N THR A 162 -4.83 -8.24 -6.87
CA THR A 162 -4.02 -7.12 -7.37
C THR A 162 -4.09 -5.98 -6.36
N HIS A 163 -2.93 -5.40 -6.07
CA HIS A 163 -2.74 -4.26 -5.19
C HIS A 163 -1.65 -3.37 -5.80
N ILE A 164 -2.07 -2.47 -6.68
CA ILE A 164 -1.23 -1.55 -7.44
C ILE A 164 -1.31 -0.18 -6.76
N PHE A 165 -0.18 0.34 -6.32
CA PHE A 165 -0.12 1.69 -5.74
C PHE A 165 -0.26 2.77 -6.82
N PRO A 166 -0.93 3.91 -6.51
CA PRO A 166 -0.94 5.08 -7.38
C PRO A 166 0.45 5.72 -7.48
N HIS A 167 0.73 6.32 -8.62
CA HIS A 167 1.96 7.06 -8.91
C HIS A 167 1.62 8.47 -9.41
N ASN A 168 2.59 9.38 -9.32
CA ASN A 168 2.40 10.75 -9.75
C ASN A 168 2.25 10.83 -11.27
N PHE A 169 1.20 11.53 -11.74
CA PHE A 169 0.90 11.65 -13.16
C PHE A 169 2.08 12.23 -13.98
N ILE A 170 2.73 13.28 -13.48
CA ILE A 170 3.81 13.96 -14.20
C ILE A 170 5.04 13.07 -14.30
N GLU A 171 5.42 12.42 -13.20
CA GLU A 171 6.57 11.50 -13.17
C GLU A 171 6.38 10.30 -14.11
N LEU A 172 5.14 9.82 -14.28
CA LEU A 172 4.84 8.77 -15.25
C LEU A 172 5.09 9.26 -16.69
N LEU A 173 4.65 10.47 -17.04
CA LEU A 173 4.89 11.02 -18.38
C LEU A 173 6.38 11.31 -18.62
N GLU A 174 7.10 11.81 -17.61
CA GLU A 174 8.55 12.00 -17.66
C GLU A 174 9.28 10.66 -17.86
N ALA A 175 8.82 9.59 -17.21
CA ALA A 175 9.36 8.25 -17.42
C ALA A 175 9.10 7.73 -18.84
N GLU A 176 7.92 7.98 -19.43
CA GLU A 176 7.66 7.64 -20.83
C GLU A 176 8.56 8.41 -21.80
N VAL A 177 8.85 9.69 -21.52
CA VAL A 177 9.85 10.46 -22.27
C VAL A 177 11.24 9.84 -22.13
N ALA A 178 11.67 9.51 -20.91
CA ALA A 178 12.95 8.85 -20.65
C ALA A 178 13.07 7.50 -21.38
N ILE A 179 12.01 6.69 -21.40
CA ILE A 179 11.94 5.42 -22.17
C ILE A 179 12.20 5.69 -23.65
N LEU A 180 11.52 6.69 -24.22
CA LEU A 180 11.69 7.03 -25.63
C LEU A 180 13.12 7.48 -25.89
N GLU A 181 13.74 8.23 -24.99
CA GLU A 181 15.11 8.75 -25.12
C GLU A 181 16.20 7.69 -24.83
N GLY A 182 15.84 6.57 -24.21
CA GLY A 182 16.77 5.50 -23.82
C GLY A 182 17.49 5.81 -22.50
N GLU A 183 16.89 6.66 -21.67
CA GLU A 183 17.40 7.07 -20.36
C GLU A 183 16.83 6.19 -19.24
N SER A 184 17.55 6.10 -18.13
CA SER A 184 17.06 5.41 -16.93
C SER A 184 16.08 6.29 -16.17
N PHE A 185 14.99 5.70 -15.68
CA PHE A 185 14.02 6.36 -14.82
C PHE A 185 13.78 5.56 -13.55
N ASN A 186 13.22 6.20 -12.54
CA ASN A 186 12.77 5.56 -11.30
C ASN A 186 11.50 6.26 -10.83
N VAL A 187 10.36 5.58 -10.93
CA VAL A 187 9.07 6.11 -10.49
C VAL A 187 8.68 5.42 -9.19
N LEU A 188 8.29 6.23 -8.20
CA LEU A 188 7.88 5.78 -6.89
C LEU A 188 6.41 6.14 -6.63
N PRO A 189 5.68 5.36 -5.81
CA PRO A 189 4.30 5.66 -5.50
C PRO A 189 4.06 7.06 -4.95
N ASP A 190 2.92 7.64 -5.29
CA ASP A 190 2.45 8.93 -4.80
C ASP A 190 0.97 8.81 -4.39
N PHE A 191 0.70 8.99 -3.10
CA PHE A 191 -0.60 8.72 -2.53
C PHE A 191 -1.43 10.00 -2.42
N PRO A 192 -2.75 9.93 -2.70
CA PRO A 192 -3.62 11.10 -2.61
C PRO A 192 -3.70 11.67 -1.20
N THR A 193 -3.44 10.84 -0.18
CA THR A 193 -3.42 11.21 1.25
C THR A 193 -2.11 11.84 1.70
N GLY A 194 -1.08 11.91 0.85
CA GLY A 194 0.24 12.40 1.21
C GLY A 194 1.00 11.43 2.10
N GLY A 195 1.53 11.94 3.20
CA GLY A 195 2.33 11.20 4.18
C GLY A 195 3.78 11.04 3.78
N ILE A 196 4.52 10.32 4.63
CA ILE A 196 5.92 9.99 4.43
C ILE A 196 6.01 8.51 4.05
N MET A 197 6.75 8.21 2.98
CA MET A 197 6.97 6.85 2.49
C MET A 197 8.45 6.47 2.55
N ASP A 198 8.71 5.29 3.09
CA ASP A 198 9.95 4.56 2.89
C ASP A 198 9.74 3.45 1.85
N ALA A 199 10.37 3.63 0.69
CA ALA A 199 10.32 2.74 -0.44
C ALA A 199 11.57 1.84 -0.58
N SER A 200 12.38 1.70 0.48
CA SER A 200 13.62 0.91 0.43
C SER A 200 13.42 -0.58 0.08
N GLU A 201 12.21 -1.11 0.33
CA GLU A 201 11.81 -2.49 0.03
C GLU A 201 10.86 -2.57 -1.20
N TYR A 202 10.71 -1.47 -1.95
CA TYR A 202 9.88 -1.39 -3.15
C TYR A 202 10.74 -1.49 -4.41
N ASP A 203 10.67 -2.64 -5.06
CA ASP A 203 11.39 -2.95 -6.29
C ASP A 203 10.43 -2.87 -7.47
N LYS A 204 10.34 -1.68 -8.07
CA LYS A 204 9.64 -1.41 -9.34
C LYS A 204 8.22 -2.01 -9.40
N GLY A 205 7.43 -1.88 -8.35
CA GLY A 205 6.08 -2.45 -8.28
C GLY A 205 5.93 -3.71 -7.44
N ARG A 206 7.02 -4.27 -6.93
CA ARG A 206 6.99 -5.45 -6.07
C ARG A 206 7.60 -5.13 -4.71
N GLY A 207 7.19 -5.89 -3.70
CA GLY A 207 7.73 -5.75 -2.35
C GLY A 207 6.86 -4.84 -1.48
N LYS A 208 7.50 -4.15 -0.53
CA LYS A 208 6.79 -3.46 0.56
C LYS A 208 7.19 -2.00 0.64
N ILE A 209 6.24 -1.19 1.05
CA ILE A 209 6.47 0.18 1.50
C ILE A 209 6.10 0.30 2.97
N ARG A 210 6.76 1.22 3.65
CA ARG A 210 6.29 1.72 4.95
C ARG A 210 5.77 3.13 4.75
N LEU A 211 4.59 3.36 5.30
CA LEU A 211 3.90 4.65 5.26
C LEU A 211 3.80 5.18 6.67
N ARG A 212 4.03 6.48 6.82
CA ARG A 212 4.00 7.18 8.08
C ARG A 212 3.15 8.44 7.95
N ALA A 213 2.25 8.62 8.90
CA ALA A 213 1.44 9.81 9.06
C ALA A 213 2.32 11.02 9.43
N LYS A 214 1.95 12.19 8.92
CA LYS A 214 2.65 13.44 9.24
C LYS A 214 2.09 14.00 10.54
N ILE A 215 2.97 14.20 11.51
CA ILE A 215 2.61 14.66 12.85
C ILE A 215 3.41 15.91 13.18
N GLU A 216 2.72 16.96 13.61
CA GLU A 216 3.31 18.22 14.04
C GLU A 216 3.12 18.41 15.54
N ILE A 217 4.16 18.91 16.22
CA ILE A 217 4.06 19.30 17.63
C ILE A 217 3.59 20.75 17.68
N ARG A 218 2.33 20.97 18.07
CA ARG A 218 1.76 22.32 18.21
C ARG A 218 2.27 23.00 19.48
N ASP A 219 2.37 22.26 20.57
CA ASP A 219 2.93 22.70 21.86
C ASP A 219 3.46 21.49 22.66
N PRO A 220 4.16 21.67 23.80
CA PRO A 220 4.76 20.55 24.55
C PRO A 220 3.81 19.43 24.97
N LYS A 221 2.49 19.66 24.95
CA LYS A 221 1.44 18.70 25.34
C LYS A 221 0.43 18.40 24.24
N THR A 222 0.57 18.99 23.06
CA THR A 222 -0.39 18.81 21.96
C THR A 222 0.35 18.39 20.69
N VAL A 223 -0.03 17.23 20.15
CA VAL A 223 0.40 16.78 18.83
C VAL A 223 -0.79 16.79 17.88
N VAL A 224 -0.54 17.13 16.62
CA VAL A 224 -1.55 17.23 15.57
C VAL A 224 -1.14 16.36 14.41
N ILE A 225 -2.00 15.42 14.02
CA ILE A 225 -1.79 14.61 12.81
C ILE A 225 -2.41 15.38 11.65
N THR A 226 -1.61 15.71 10.63
CA THR A 226 -1.99 16.54 9.49
C THR A 226 -2.16 15.75 8.19
N GLU A 227 -1.59 14.55 8.12
CA GLU A 227 -1.71 13.63 6.98
C GLU A 227 -1.74 12.19 7.50
N ILE A 228 -2.60 11.35 6.93
CA ILE A 228 -2.75 9.93 7.31
C ILE A 228 -2.10 8.99 6.30
N CYS A 229 -1.79 7.78 6.76
CA CYS A 229 -1.30 6.72 5.88
C CYS A 229 -2.35 6.34 4.84
N HIS A 230 -1.93 6.09 3.60
CA HIS A 230 -2.84 5.61 2.56
C HIS A 230 -3.59 4.35 3.00
N GLY A 231 -4.87 4.20 2.66
CA GLY A 231 -5.68 3.03 3.06
C GLY A 231 -6.18 3.05 4.51
N THR A 232 -5.89 4.09 5.29
CA THR A 232 -6.50 4.34 6.62
C THR A 232 -7.48 5.50 6.55
N THR A 233 -8.35 5.61 7.55
CA THR A 233 -9.23 6.78 7.75
C THR A 233 -8.94 7.45 9.08
N THR A 234 -9.42 8.67 9.29
CA THR A 234 -9.32 9.34 10.59
C THR A 234 -10.01 8.51 11.67
N GLU A 235 -11.15 7.91 11.36
CA GLU A 235 -11.86 7.00 12.26
C GLU A 235 -11.04 5.74 12.60
N SER A 236 -10.43 5.07 11.61
CA SER A 236 -9.61 3.88 11.87
C SER A 236 -8.37 4.21 12.68
N LEU A 237 -7.72 5.34 12.36
CA LEU A 237 -6.55 5.85 13.05
C LEU A 237 -6.86 6.20 14.51
N ILE A 238 -7.92 6.96 14.77
CA ILE A 238 -8.38 7.31 16.12
C ILE A 238 -8.69 6.05 16.93
N ARG A 239 -9.40 5.09 16.33
CA ARG A 239 -9.67 3.79 16.97
C ARG A 239 -8.37 3.06 17.35
N SER A 240 -7.37 3.05 16.46
CA SER A 240 -6.08 2.41 16.74
C SER A 240 -5.34 3.07 17.91
N ILE A 241 -5.42 4.40 18.02
CA ILE A 241 -4.85 5.19 19.12
C ILE A 241 -5.60 4.84 20.42
N ASP A 242 -6.93 4.84 20.42
CA ASP A 242 -7.73 4.46 21.59
C ASP A 242 -7.42 3.04 22.09
N GLU A 243 -7.23 2.09 21.19
CA GLU A 243 -6.84 0.73 21.54
C GLU A 243 -5.44 0.66 22.17
N ALA A 244 -4.47 1.40 21.62
CA ALA A 244 -3.14 1.50 22.19
C ALA A 244 -3.17 2.15 23.59
N ALA A 245 -4.05 3.14 23.80
CA ALA A 245 -4.26 3.80 25.09
C ALA A 245 -4.89 2.84 26.12
N LYS A 246 -5.91 2.08 25.73
CA LYS A 246 -6.54 1.04 26.57
C LYS A 246 -5.56 -0.07 26.97
N LYS A 247 -4.62 -0.42 26.10
CA LYS A 247 -3.52 -1.37 26.37
C LYS A 247 -2.39 -0.76 27.24
N GLY A 248 -2.48 0.53 27.59
CA GLY A 248 -1.49 1.25 28.39
C GLY A 248 -0.16 1.50 27.67
N LYS A 249 -0.13 1.33 26.33
CA LYS A 249 1.06 1.54 25.50
C LYS A 249 1.32 3.03 25.27
N ILE A 250 0.25 3.79 25.09
CA ILE A 250 0.27 5.25 25.04
C ILE A 250 -0.60 5.80 26.18
N LYS A 251 -0.33 7.04 26.61
CA LYS A 251 -1.26 7.75 27.50
C LYS A 251 -1.65 9.04 26.81
N ILE A 252 -2.94 9.32 26.83
CA ILE A 252 -3.56 10.47 26.19
C ILE A 252 -4.63 11.00 27.14
N GLU A 253 -4.85 12.32 27.10
CA GLU A 253 -5.92 12.99 27.83
C GLU A 253 -7.20 13.05 26.99
N SER A 254 -7.08 13.45 25.73
CA SER A 254 -8.20 13.52 24.79
C SER A 254 -7.72 13.43 23.34
N ILE A 255 -8.61 12.99 22.46
CA ILE A 255 -8.45 13.06 21.01
C ILE A 255 -9.62 13.87 20.46
N ASN A 256 -9.35 14.86 19.60
CA ASN A 256 -10.35 15.64 18.90
C ASN A 256 -10.10 15.56 17.39
N ASP A 257 -11.13 15.20 16.62
CA ASP A 257 -11.07 15.20 15.16
C ASP A 257 -11.69 16.50 14.63
N TYR A 258 -10.86 17.34 14.00
CA TYR A 258 -11.26 18.58 13.32
C TYR A 258 -11.16 18.45 11.79
N THR A 259 -11.08 17.22 11.27
CA THR A 259 -10.91 16.94 9.85
C THR A 259 -12.09 17.45 9.03
N ALA A 260 -11.77 18.19 7.98
CA ALA A 260 -12.71 18.62 6.94
C ALA A 260 -12.11 18.29 5.56
N ASP A 261 -11.71 19.32 4.80
CA ASP A 261 -10.96 19.14 3.54
C ASP A 261 -9.50 18.72 3.79
N LYS A 262 -8.99 18.99 4.98
CA LYS A 262 -7.66 18.59 5.46
C LYS A 262 -7.80 17.80 6.74
N VAL A 263 -6.92 16.81 6.91
CA VAL A 263 -6.81 16.03 8.14
C VAL A 263 -6.30 16.92 9.26
N GLU A 264 -7.01 16.91 10.39
CA GLU A 264 -6.56 17.56 11.61
C GLU A 264 -7.03 16.77 12.83
N ILE A 265 -6.19 15.86 13.32
CA ILE A 265 -6.48 15.08 14.54
C ILE A 265 -5.59 15.61 15.66
N GLU A 266 -6.20 16.26 16.63
CA GLU A 266 -5.52 16.82 17.80
C GLU A 266 -5.50 15.80 18.95
N ILE A 267 -4.30 15.51 19.47
CA ILE A 267 -4.10 14.62 20.62
C ILE A 267 -3.47 15.43 21.76
N LYS A 268 -4.17 15.47 22.90
CA LYS A 268 -3.70 16.13 24.13
C LYS A 268 -3.11 15.12 25.09
N LEU A 269 -2.01 15.52 25.73
CA LEU A 269 -1.25 14.70 26.66
C LEU A 269 -1.55 15.01 28.13
N PRO A 270 -1.60 13.98 28.99
CA PRO A 270 -1.81 14.18 30.42
C PRO A 270 -0.59 14.85 31.08
N ARG A 271 -0.78 15.41 32.28
CA ARG A 271 0.30 16.04 33.05
C ARG A 271 1.49 15.08 33.26
N GLY A 272 2.69 15.55 32.96
CA GLY A 272 3.93 14.79 33.17
C GLY A 272 4.41 13.96 31.96
N GLN A 273 3.77 14.12 30.79
CA GLN A 273 4.26 13.60 29.51
C GLN A 273 4.52 14.74 28.51
N TYR A 274 5.42 14.49 27.57
CA TYR A 274 5.81 15.43 26.53
C TYR A 274 5.54 14.84 25.14
N ALA A 275 5.18 15.71 24.19
CA ALA A 275 4.87 15.36 22.81
C ALA A 275 5.92 14.46 22.15
N GLN A 276 7.19 14.72 22.41
CA GLN A 276 8.31 14.02 21.78
C GLN A 276 8.38 12.53 22.15
N ASP A 277 8.01 12.17 23.38
CA ASP A 277 7.97 10.78 23.85
C ASP A 277 6.75 10.01 23.31
N LEU A 278 5.70 10.74 22.88
CA LEU A 278 4.49 10.16 22.32
C LEU A 278 4.67 9.77 20.84
N LEU A 279 5.47 10.52 20.08
CA LEU A 279 5.66 10.30 18.64
C LEU A 279 6.11 8.88 18.31
N ASP A 280 7.19 8.41 18.94
CA ASP A 280 7.71 7.06 18.72
C ASP A 280 6.67 5.99 19.09
N ALA A 281 5.89 6.24 20.15
CA ALA A 281 4.86 5.32 20.59
C ALA A 281 3.63 5.32 19.65
N LEU A 282 3.26 6.47 19.07
CA LEU A 282 2.22 6.55 18.05
C LEU A 282 2.64 5.76 16.81
N TYR A 283 3.85 5.98 16.29
CA TYR A 283 4.35 5.21 15.15
C TYR A 283 4.49 3.71 15.45
N ALA A 284 4.90 3.34 16.66
CA ALA A 284 5.10 1.94 17.01
C ALA A 284 3.82 1.14 17.24
N TYR A 285 2.75 1.75 17.76
CA TYR A 285 1.59 1.03 18.30
C TYR A 285 0.25 1.38 17.63
N THR A 286 0.23 2.29 16.65
CA THR A 286 -1.00 2.78 16.01
C THR A 286 -0.86 2.79 14.48
N GLU A 287 -1.96 3.07 13.78
CA GLU A 287 -1.96 3.22 12.32
C GLU A 287 -1.22 4.49 11.82
N CYS A 288 -0.60 5.26 12.72
CA CYS A 288 0.32 6.35 12.34
C CYS A 288 1.54 5.84 11.55
N GLU A 289 1.87 4.56 11.63
CA GLU A 289 2.80 3.89 10.72
C GLU A 289 2.26 2.53 10.33
N ILE A 290 2.22 2.25 9.03
CA ILE A 290 1.75 0.96 8.49
C ILE A 290 2.71 0.46 7.42
N SER A 291 2.70 -0.85 7.20
CA SER A 291 3.39 -1.46 6.06
C SER A 291 2.37 -2.03 5.09
N GLN A 292 2.56 -1.73 3.81
CA GLN A 292 1.74 -2.25 2.71
C GLN A 292 2.62 -2.97 1.70
N SER A 293 2.06 -4.01 1.09
CA SER A 293 2.78 -4.82 0.10
C SER A 293 2.15 -4.60 -1.26
N SER A 294 2.95 -4.22 -2.26
CA SER A 294 2.47 -4.10 -3.64
C SER A 294 2.47 -5.47 -4.30
N GLN A 295 1.41 -5.75 -5.05
CA GLN A 295 1.28 -6.94 -5.88
C GLN A 295 0.59 -6.54 -7.19
N ILE A 296 1.38 -6.29 -8.22
CA ILE A 296 0.85 -5.92 -9.53
C ILE A 296 0.39 -7.16 -10.28
N LEU A 297 -0.92 -7.20 -10.57
CA LEU A 297 -1.55 -8.19 -11.43
C LEU A 297 -2.55 -7.48 -12.34
N VAL A 298 -2.41 -7.68 -13.65
CA VAL A 298 -3.23 -7.04 -14.70
C VAL A 298 -3.61 -8.07 -15.77
N ILE A 299 -4.62 -7.78 -16.59
CA ILE A 299 -4.97 -8.63 -17.73
C ILE A 299 -4.25 -8.12 -18.98
N LYS A 300 -3.51 -9.01 -19.65
CA LYS A 300 -2.89 -8.79 -20.95
C LYS A 300 -3.28 -9.93 -21.89
N ASP A 301 -3.80 -9.62 -23.07
CA ASP A 301 -4.21 -10.60 -24.08
C ASP A 301 -5.18 -11.69 -23.55
N ASN A 302 -6.11 -11.31 -22.66
CA ASN A 302 -7.05 -12.19 -21.96
C ASN A 302 -6.42 -13.19 -20.97
N PHE A 303 -5.18 -12.95 -20.54
CA PHE A 303 -4.52 -13.72 -19.49
C PHE A 303 -4.04 -12.82 -18.35
N PRO A 304 -4.04 -13.31 -17.09
CA PRO A 304 -3.38 -12.61 -15.99
C PRO A 304 -1.88 -12.52 -16.23
N TRP A 305 -1.31 -11.34 -15.96
CA TRP A 305 0.10 -11.03 -16.10
C TRP A 305 0.57 -10.28 -14.84
N GLU A 306 1.73 -10.65 -14.31
CA GLU A 306 2.35 -10.04 -13.12
C GLU A 306 3.57 -9.19 -13.50
N PRO A 307 3.37 -7.98 -14.06
CA PRO A 307 4.48 -7.13 -14.47
C PRO A 307 5.09 -6.32 -13.32
N THR A 308 6.18 -5.65 -13.63
CA THR A 308 6.74 -4.50 -12.91
C THR A 308 6.16 -3.17 -13.45
N VAL A 309 6.37 -2.08 -12.71
CA VAL A 309 6.01 -0.72 -13.15
C VAL A 309 6.70 -0.37 -14.47
N ASP A 310 7.99 -0.66 -14.60
CA ASP A 310 8.77 -0.42 -15.81
C ASP A 310 8.18 -1.18 -17.02
N GLU A 311 7.81 -2.45 -16.85
CA GLU A 311 7.21 -3.25 -17.94
C GLU A 311 5.85 -2.69 -18.39
N ILE A 312 5.04 -2.16 -17.46
CA ILE A 312 3.79 -1.48 -17.80
C ILE A 312 4.07 -0.19 -18.57
N LEU A 313 5.03 0.63 -18.11
CA LEU A 313 5.39 1.90 -18.78
C LEU A 313 5.96 1.66 -20.18
N HIS A 314 6.81 0.65 -20.35
CA HIS A 314 7.33 0.27 -21.68
C HIS A 314 6.20 -0.15 -22.63
N LEU A 315 5.29 -1.01 -22.16
CA LEU A 315 4.13 -1.44 -22.95
C LEU A 315 3.22 -0.26 -23.31
N HIS A 316 2.95 0.62 -22.34
CA HIS A 316 2.11 1.80 -22.57
C HIS A 316 2.77 2.77 -23.55
N THR A 317 4.08 3.03 -23.41
CA THR A 317 4.83 3.87 -24.34
C THR A 317 4.77 3.34 -25.77
N GLU A 318 4.93 2.02 -25.96
CA GLU A 318 4.79 1.37 -27.26
C GLU A 318 3.38 1.58 -27.84
N LYS A 319 2.35 1.36 -27.02
CA LYS A 319 0.95 1.56 -27.42
C LYS A 319 0.63 3.01 -27.75
N LEU A 320 1.18 3.96 -27.01
CA LEU A 320 1.04 5.39 -27.29
C LEU A 320 1.65 5.75 -28.65
N GLN A 321 2.83 5.22 -28.98
CA GLN A 321 3.42 5.41 -30.31
C GLN A 321 2.54 4.80 -31.41
N GLU A 322 1.96 3.62 -31.17
CA GLU A 322 1.03 2.96 -32.09
C GLU A 322 -0.22 3.81 -32.32
N TYR A 323 -0.85 4.30 -31.26
CA TYR A 323 -2.05 5.15 -31.34
C TYR A 323 -1.77 6.44 -32.09
N LEU A 324 -0.72 7.19 -31.73
CA LEU A 324 -0.38 8.45 -32.39
C LEU A 324 0.00 8.25 -33.86
N LYS A 325 0.72 7.17 -34.18
CA LYS A 325 0.99 6.80 -35.58
C LYS A 325 -0.30 6.54 -36.33
N ARG A 326 -1.23 5.78 -35.74
CA ARG A 326 -2.50 5.43 -36.38
C ARG A 326 -3.40 6.64 -36.58
N GLU A 327 -3.43 7.57 -35.62
CA GLU A 327 -4.12 8.86 -35.75
C GLU A 327 -3.58 9.66 -36.95
N LEU A 328 -2.25 9.75 -37.07
CA LEU A 328 -1.60 10.42 -38.21
C LEU A 328 -1.88 9.71 -39.55
N GLU A 329 -1.91 8.37 -39.58
CA GLU A 329 -2.29 7.62 -40.79
C GLU A 329 -3.74 7.89 -41.20
N ILE A 330 -4.66 7.92 -40.24
CA ILE A 330 -6.09 8.22 -40.50
C ILE A 330 -6.23 9.66 -41.01
N GLU A 331 -5.53 10.61 -40.39
CA GLU A 331 -5.55 12.02 -40.82
C GLU A 331 -4.95 12.17 -42.23
N ARG A 332 -3.84 11.49 -42.52
CA ARG A 332 -3.25 11.41 -43.86
C ARG A 332 -4.25 10.88 -44.89
N ASP A 333 -4.90 9.76 -44.59
CA ASP A 333 -5.84 9.12 -45.52
C ASP A 333 -7.07 10.01 -45.76
N ARG A 334 -7.55 10.74 -44.74
CA ARG A 334 -8.61 11.75 -44.87
C ARG A 334 -8.19 12.93 -45.73
N LEU A 335 -6.97 13.43 -45.57
CA LEU A 335 -6.45 14.52 -46.40
C LEU A 335 -6.28 14.08 -47.85
N LEU A 336 -5.76 12.88 -48.10
CA LEU A 336 -5.64 12.32 -49.44
C LEU A 336 -7.01 12.20 -50.12
N GLU A 337 -8.02 11.71 -49.41
CA GLU A 337 -9.37 11.63 -49.94
C GLU A 337 -9.96 13.03 -50.21
N LYS A 338 -9.74 13.99 -49.31
CA LYS A 338 -10.18 15.39 -49.51
C LYS A 338 -9.51 16.05 -50.73
N ILE A 339 -8.21 15.84 -50.91
CA ILE A 339 -7.47 16.33 -52.08
C ILE A 339 -8.00 15.67 -53.35
N PHE A 340 -8.25 14.35 -53.31
CA PHE A 340 -8.80 13.61 -54.42
C PHE A 340 -10.19 14.12 -54.82
N GLU A 341 -11.11 14.28 -53.87
CA GLU A 341 -12.45 14.82 -54.13
C GLU A 341 -12.41 16.22 -54.75
N LYS A 342 -11.56 17.11 -54.23
CA LYS A 342 -11.41 18.48 -54.73
C LYS A 342 -10.82 18.54 -56.13
N SER A 343 -9.81 17.73 -56.39
CA SER A 343 -9.16 17.64 -57.70
C SER A 343 -10.14 17.07 -58.73
N LEU A 344 -10.91 16.06 -58.33
CA LEU A 344 -11.93 15.44 -59.17
C LEU A 344 -13.08 16.40 -59.48
N GLU A 345 -13.58 17.15 -58.48
CA GLU A 345 -14.59 18.21 -58.67
C GLU A 345 -14.08 19.31 -59.61
N GLN A 346 -12.83 19.77 -59.41
CA GLN A 346 -12.19 20.76 -60.28
C GLN A 346 -12.14 20.27 -61.73
N ILE A 347 -11.60 19.06 -61.98
CA ILE A 347 -11.52 18.48 -63.32
C ILE A 347 -12.91 18.38 -63.96
N PHE A 348 -13.92 17.95 -63.19
CA PHE A 348 -15.29 17.78 -63.67
C PHE A 348 -15.94 19.10 -64.11
N ILE A 349 -15.73 20.18 -63.35
CA ILE A 349 -16.30 21.50 -63.62
C ILE A 349 -15.51 22.24 -64.70
N GLU A 350 -14.18 22.28 -64.58
CA GLU A 350 -13.27 22.99 -65.47
C GLU A 350 -13.36 22.48 -66.91
N ASN A 351 -13.37 21.15 -67.08
CA ASN A 351 -13.49 20.51 -68.40
C ASN A 351 -14.95 20.35 -68.85
N ARG A 352 -15.91 20.87 -68.08
CA ARG A 352 -17.35 20.84 -68.39
C ARG A 352 -17.88 19.42 -68.66
N LEU A 353 -17.36 18.42 -67.94
CA LEU A 353 -17.71 17.01 -68.14
C LEU A 353 -19.19 16.73 -67.88
N TYR A 354 -19.84 17.56 -67.05
CA TYR A 354 -21.28 17.54 -66.82
C TYR A 354 -22.13 17.80 -68.08
N LYS A 355 -21.59 18.44 -69.12
CA LYS A 355 -22.32 18.65 -70.39
C LYS A 355 -22.37 17.39 -71.25
N LEU A 356 -21.39 16.51 -71.12
CA LEU A 356 -21.28 15.28 -71.91
C LEU A 356 -22.38 14.26 -71.56
N ILE A 357 -23.09 14.48 -70.46
CA ILE A 357 -24.12 13.59 -69.92
C ILE A 357 -25.54 14.18 -70.05
N GLU A 358 -25.69 15.41 -70.57
CA GLU A 358 -27.00 16.09 -70.68
C GLU A 358 -27.98 15.36 -71.61
N GLU A 359 -27.48 14.68 -72.65
CA GLU A 359 -28.29 14.00 -73.67
C GLU A 359 -28.35 12.47 -73.47
N ILE A 360 -27.90 11.96 -72.31
CA ILE A 360 -27.82 10.51 -72.03
C ILE A 360 -28.91 10.09 -71.03
N ASP A 361 -29.89 9.33 -71.50
CA ASP A 361 -31.03 8.91 -70.67
C ASP A 361 -30.79 7.62 -69.85
N ASN A 362 -29.67 6.94 -70.06
CA ASN A 362 -29.34 5.69 -69.38
C ASN A 362 -28.24 5.91 -68.33
N TYR A 363 -28.58 5.66 -67.07
CA TYR A 363 -27.72 5.83 -65.91
C TYR A 363 -26.39 5.05 -65.99
N GLU A 364 -26.39 3.81 -66.49
CA GLU A 364 -25.14 3.06 -66.69
C GLU A 364 -24.26 3.70 -67.78
N LYS A 365 -24.88 4.22 -68.84
CA LYS A 365 -24.16 4.93 -69.90
C LYS A 365 -23.59 6.26 -69.41
N ILE A 366 -24.27 6.97 -68.51
CA ILE A 366 -23.75 8.17 -67.85
C ILE A 366 -22.46 7.83 -67.10
N HIS A 367 -22.50 6.81 -66.23
CA HIS A 367 -21.33 6.36 -65.48
C HIS A 367 -20.17 5.94 -66.38
N GLN A 368 -20.43 5.20 -67.46
CA GLN A 368 -19.41 4.82 -68.45
C GLN A 368 -18.83 6.02 -69.20
N THR A 369 -19.65 7.01 -69.53
CA THR A 369 -19.23 8.22 -70.24
C THR A 369 -18.33 9.08 -69.36
N ILE A 370 -18.68 9.26 -68.09
CA ILE A 370 -17.84 9.96 -67.11
C ILE A 370 -16.54 9.19 -66.89
N ALA A 371 -16.61 7.87 -66.69
CA ALA A 371 -15.41 7.04 -66.51
C ALA A 371 -14.43 7.19 -67.68
N LYS A 372 -14.91 7.14 -68.94
CA LYS A 372 -14.09 7.36 -70.14
C LYS A 372 -13.51 8.78 -70.19
N SER A 373 -14.30 9.78 -69.83
CA SER A 373 -13.91 11.19 -69.87
C SER A 373 -12.85 11.54 -68.82
N LEU A 374 -12.78 10.79 -67.71
CA LEU A 374 -11.79 10.98 -66.65
C LEU A 374 -10.46 10.28 -66.92
N VAL A 375 -10.38 9.33 -67.87
CA VAL A 375 -9.14 8.58 -68.19
C VAL A 375 -7.94 9.49 -68.46
N PRO A 376 -8.05 10.59 -69.25
CA PRO A 376 -6.91 11.48 -69.50
C PRO A 376 -6.37 12.17 -68.24
N PHE A 377 -7.19 12.30 -67.21
CA PHE A 377 -6.88 13.00 -65.97
C PHE A 377 -6.46 12.06 -64.83
N HIS A 378 -6.50 10.74 -65.03
CA HIS A 378 -6.02 9.78 -64.04
C HIS A 378 -4.58 10.05 -63.54
N PRO A 379 -3.61 10.49 -64.37
CA PRO A 379 -2.26 10.82 -63.88
C PRO A 379 -2.20 12.01 -62.93
N GLN A 380 -3.21 12.89 -62.93
CA GLN A 380 -3.31 14.06 -62.05
C GLN A 380 -4.02 13.73 -60.73
N LEU A 381 -4.66 12.57 -60.66
CA LEU A 381 -5.44 12.12 -59.50
C LEU A 381 -4.62 11.15 -58.64
N ILE A 382 -4.85 11.20 -57.34
CA ILE A 382 -4.19 10.32 -56.35
C ILE A 382 -4.53 8.84 -56.59
N ARG A 383 -5.76 8.56 -57.05
CA ARG A 383 -6.26 7.22 -57.36
C ARG A 383 -7.24 7.25 -58.53
N VAL A 384 -7.55 6.08 -59.08
CA VAL A 384 -8.59 5.96 -60.12
C VAL A 384 -9.99 6.17 -59.49
N PRO A 385 -10.85 7.00 -60.09
CA PRO A 385 -12.23 7.20 -59.62
C PRO A 385 -13.07 5.92 -59.67
N THR A 386 -13.67 5.58 -58.54
CA THR A 386 -14.62 4.48 -58.35
C THR A 386 -16.03 4.87 -58.83
N VAL A 387 -16.97 3.93 -58.77
CA VAL A 387 -18.39 4.19 -59.05
C VAL A 387 -18.94 5.25 -58.08
N ASP A 388 -18.62 5.12 -56.79
CA ASP A 388 -19.10 6.03 -55.75
C ASP A 388 -18.57 7.45 -55.95
N ASP A 389 -17.31 7.60 -56.37
CA ASP A 389 -16.73 8.93 -56.65
C ASP A 389 -17.46 9.63 -57.80
N ARG A 390 -17.81 8.87 -58.85
CA ARG A 390 -18.63 9.40 -59.97
C ARG A 390 -20.04 9.73 -59.53
N GLU A 391 -20.61 8.95 -58.62
CA GLU A 391 -21.92 9.26 -58.05
C GLU A 391 -21.90 10.56 -57.25
N ARG A 392 -20.85 10.79 -56.46
CA ARG A 392 -20.63 12.08 -55.78
C ARG A 392 -20.55 13.23 -56.77
N LEU A 393 -19.83 13.07 -57.89
CA LEU A 393 -19.78 14.09 -58.96
C LEU A 393 -21.16 14.40 -59.55
N LEU A 394 -21.95 13.36 -59.83
CA LEU A 394 -23.31 13.51 -60.35
C LEU A 394 -24.25 14.20 -59.36
N SER A 395 -24.00 14.05 -58.06
CA SER A 395 -24.77 14.70 -57.00
C SER A 395 -24.43 16.18 -56.77
N ILE A 396 -23.42 16.73 -57.45
CA ILE A 396 -23.00 18.13 -57.29
C ILE A 396 -24.15 19.06 -57.74
N PRO A 397 -24.65 19.96 -56.87
CA PRO A 397 -25.70 20.88 -57.25
C PRO A 397 -25.24 21.86 -58.34
N ILE A 398 -26.08 22.13 -59.33
CA ILE A 398 -25.80 23.08 -60.44
C ILE A 398 -25.36 24.45 -59.90
N ARG A 399 -25.91 24.91 -58.77
CA ARG A 399 -25.50 26.15 -58.11
C ARG A 399 -24.02 26.17 -57.72
N ARG A 400 -23.47 25.01 -57.29
CA ARG A 400 -22.06 24.85 -56.92
C ARG A 400 -21.17 24.90 -58.16
N ILE A 401 -21.57 24.24 -59.25
CA ILE A 401 -20.89 24.31 -60.55
C ILE A 401 -20.82 25.76 -61.05
N SER A 402 -21.93 26.50 -60.99
CA SER A 402 -21.99 27.89 -61.49
C SER A 402 -21.21 28.90 -60.65
N ARG A 403 -20.97 28.62 -59.36
CA ARG A 403 -20.25 29.50 -58.43
C ARG A 403 -18.88 28.94 -58.05
N PHE A 404 -18.38 27.97 -58.80
CA PHE A 404 -17.12 27.34 -58.49
C PHE A 404 -15.98 28.34 -58.67
N ASP A 405 -15.19 28.52 -57.62
CA ASP A 405 -14.04 29.41 -57.60
C ASP A 405 -12.78 28.55 -57.67
N LEU A 406 -12.12 28.57 -58.84
CA LEU A 406 -10.91 27.79 -59.10
C LEU A 406 -9.78 28.21 -58.17
N GLY A 407 -9.56 29.52 -57.99
CA GLY A 407 -8.47 30.03 -57.15
C GLY A 407 -8.64 29.60 -55.69
N LYS A 408 -9.86 29.70 -55.16
CA LYS A 408 -10.16 29.22 -53.81
C LYS A 408 -9.97 27.71 -53.67
N ASN A 409 -10.35 26.91 -54.67
CA ASN A 409 -10.15 25.46 -54.60
C ASN A 409 -8.66 25.09 -54.65
N GLU A 410 -7.87 25.76 -55.50
CA GLU A 410 -6.41 25.59 -55.57
C GLU A 410 -5.73 25.94 -54.25
N GLU A 411 -6.14 27.04 -53.60
CA GLU A 411 -5.67 27.43 -52.27
C GLU A 411 -5.97 26.33 -51.22
N GLU A 412 -7.21 25.83 -51.19
CA GLU A 412 -7.61 24.77 -50.26
C GLU A 412 -6.87 23.44 -50.53
N VAL A 413 -6.59 23.11 -51.79
CA VAL A 413 -5.79 21.92 -52.16
C VAL A 413 -4.34 22.12 -51.75
N ALA A 414 -3.76 23.30 -51.97
CA ALA A 414 -2.41 23.64 -51.54
C ALA A 414 -2.25 23.56 -50.01
N GLU A 415 -3.25 24.04 -49.25
CA GLU A 415 -3.27 23.91 -47.80
C GLU A 415 -3.30 22.43 -47.37
N CYS A 416 -4.18 21.63 -47.98
CA CYS A 416 -4.23 20.18 -47.70
C CYS A 416 -2.89 19.49 -48.00
N ASN A 417 -2.24 19.82 -49.12
CA ASN A 417 -0.93 19.28 -49.47
C ASN A 417 0.15 19.70 -48.45
N SER A 418 0.14 20.95 -47.99
CA SER A 418 1.07 21.41 -46.96
C SER A 418 0.88 20.67 -45.62
N GLN A 419 -0.38 20.39 -45.24
CA GLN A 419 -0.69 19.57 -44.06
C GLN A 419 -0.24 18.12 -44.26
N LEU A 420 -0.47 17.56 -45.44
CA LEU A 420 -0.05 16.21 -45.80
C LEU A 420 1.48 16.04 -45.69
N GLU A 421 2.27 16.97 -46.23
CA GLU A 421 3.73 16.96 -46.11
C GLU A 421 4.20 17.00 -44.65
N LYS A 422 3.49 17.77 -43.80
CA LYS A 422 3.79 17.83 -42.36
C LYS A 422 3.52 16.47 -41.71
N ILE A 423 2.37 15.87 -41.98
CA ILE A 423 2.00 14.56 -41.43
C ILE A 423 2.98 13.48 -41.91
N GLU A 424 3.40 13.49 -43.18
CA GLU A 424 4.40 12.54 -43.68
C GLU A 424 5.77 12.68 -42.99
N LYS A 425 6.19 13.91 -42.68
CA LYS A 425 7.40 14.16 -41.88
C LYS A 425 7.23 13.64 -40.45
N GLU A 426 6.05 13.80 -39.86
CA GLU A 426 5.74 13.32 -38.51
C GLU A 426 5.65 11.79 -38.44
N LEU A 427 5.06 11.13 -39.44
CA LEU A 427 5.03 9.66 -39.57
C LEU A 427 6.43 9.05 -39.69
N LYS A 428 7.39 9.76 -40.28
CA LYS A 428 8.80 9.34 -40.32
C LYS A 428 9.50 9.41 -38.95
N ASN A 429 8.97 10.20 -38.01
CA ASN A 429 9.55 10.38 -36.68
C ASN A 429 8.49 10.39 -35.58
N VAL A 430 7.76 9.30 -35.48
CA VAL A 430 6.69 9.10 -34.46
C VAL A 430 7.24 9.30 -33.06
N LYS A 431 8.46 8.83 -32.76
CA LYS A 431 9.12 9.06 -31.45
C LYS A 431 9.12 10.55 -31.06
N LYS A 432 9.50 11.44 -31.98
CA LYS A 432 9.51 12.89 -31.71
C LYS A 432 8.10 13.46 -31.54
N VAL A 433 7.11 12.94 -32.26
CA VAL A 433 5.70 13.31 -32.09
C VAL A 433 5.23 12.94 -30.68
N THR A 434 5.52 11.71 -30.24
CA THR A 434 5.17 11.21 -28.91
C THR A 434 5.82 12.03 -27.80
N ILE A 435 7.12 12.29 -27.88
CA ILE A 435 7.81 13.15 -26.89
C ILE A 435 7.18 14.54 -26.82
N ARG A 436 6.83 15.13 -27.96
CA ARG A 436 6.16 16.44 -28.02
C ARG A 436 4.75 16.40 -27.41
N TYR A 437 4.00 15.32 -27.66
CA TYR A 437 2.68 15.11 -27.06
C TYR A 437 2.78 15.03 -25.53
N LEU A 438 3.68 14.20 -25.01
CA LEU A 438 3.92 14.05 -23.57
C LEU A 438 4.36 15.36 -22.92
N ASN A 439 5.33 16.07 -23.51
CA ASN A 439 5.79 17.36 -23.01
C ASN A 439 4.69 18.43 -22.98
N ASN A 440 3.77 18.41 -23.96
CA ASN A 440 2.62 19.32 -23.95
C ASN A 440 1.66 19.01 -22.80
N LEU A 441 1.40 17.73 -22.52
CA LEU A 441 0.59 17.31 -21.37
C LEU A 441 1.25 17.69 -20.05
N ILE A 442 2.55 17.43 -19.89
CA ILE A 442 3.33 17.83 -18.71
C ILE A 442 3.22 19.34 -18.50
N LYS A 443 3.48 20.13 -19.54
CA LYS A 443 3.40 21.60 -19.46
C LYS A 443 2.01 22.10 -19.08
N LYS A 444 0.95 21.44 -19.55
CA LYS A 444 -0.44 21.82 -19.28
C LYS A 444 -0.85 21.51 -17.84
N HIS A 445 -0.36 20.41 -17.27
CA HIS A 445 -0.87 19.82 -16.04
C HIS A 445 0.12 19.74 -14.87
N ALA A 446 1.38 20.17 -15.05
CA ALA A 446 2.40 20.12 -14.00
C ALA A 446 2.00 20.82 -12.70
N ASN A 447 1.24 21.92 -12.79
CA ASN A 447 0.76 22.65 -11.62
C ASN A 447 -0.48 22.02 -10.97
N ASP A 448 -1.24 21.21 -11.71
CA ASP A 448 -2.49 20.62 -11.25
C ASP A 448 -2.24 19.36 -10.39
N PHE A 449 -1.16 18.63 -10.68
CA PHE A 449 -0.84 17.34 -10.06
C PHE A 449 0.56 17.28 -9.43
N PRO A 450 0.88 18.15 -8.45
CA PRO A 450 2.15 18.08 -7.74
C PRO A 450 2.25 16.81 -6.90
N ARG A 451 3.48 16.32 -6.67
CA ARG A 451 3.73 15.19 -5.77
C ARG A 451 3.24 15.52 -4.35
N LYS A 452 2.53 14.58 -3.73
CA LYS A 452 1.98 14.74 -2.37
C LYS A 452 2.77 13.97 -1.32
N THR A 453 3.20 12.76 -1.65
CA THR A 453 3.93 11.89 -0.72
C THR A 453 5.41 12.24 -0.69
N GLU A 454 5.94 12.42 0.51
CA GLU A 454 7.36 12.67 0.76
C GLU A 454 8.12 11.35 0.89
N VAL A 455 9.25 11.21 0.20
CA VAL A 455 10.08 9.99 0.26
C VAL A 455 11.21 10.19 1.28
N GLN A 456 11.22 9.39 2.35
CA GLN A 456 12.27 9.41 3.37
C GLN A 456 12.55 8.00 3.89
N THR A 457 13.81 7.72 4.26
CA THR A 457 14.15 6.48 4.95
C THR A 457 13.62 6.50 6.38
N ILE A 458 12.79 5.53 6.74
CA ILE A 458 12.18 5.43 8.05
C ILE A 458 13.03 4.50 8.93
N GLN A 459 13.68 5.08 9.94
CA GLN A 459 14.36 4.29 10.96
C GLN A 459 13.35 3.45 11.73
N ARG A 460 13.68 2.16 11.89
CA ARG A 460 12.84 1.21 12.59
C ARG A 460 12.80 1.58 14.07
N VAL A 461 11.63 1.97 14.57
CA VAL A 461 11.42 2.19 16.00
C VAL A 461 11.57 0.83 16.69
N ASP A 462 12.62 0.67 17.50
CA ASP A 462 12.85 -0.58 18.22
C ASP A 462 11.83 -0.67 19.37
N LEU A 463 10.77 -1.45 19.13
CA LEU A 463 9.69 -1.71 20.09
C LEU A 463 10.21 -2.10 21.48
N ARG A 464 11.37 -2.78 21.56
CA ARG A 464 12.00 -3.16 22.83
C ARG A 464 12.60 -1.97 23.59
N ALA A 465 13.13 -0.99 22.88
CA ALA A 465 13.68 0.22 23.48
C ALA A 465 12.56 1.11 24.06
N VAL A 466 11.40 1.18 23.39
CA VAL A 466 10.23 1.94 23.84
C VAL A 466 9.56 1.29 25.06
N GLU A 467 9.62 -0.04 25.18
CA GLU A 467 8.93 -0.79 26.23
C GLU A 467 9.66 -0.88 27.59
N THR A 468 10.97 -0.60 27.63
CA THR A 468 11.79 -0.88 28.81
C THR A 468 11.83 0.33 29.75
N LYS A 469 10.82 0.47 30.62
CA LYS A 469 10.90 1.41 31.75
C LYS A 469 11.67 0.76 32.90
N ASN A 470 12.72 1.43 33.36
CA ASN A 470 13.40 1.08 34.60
C ASN A 470 12.49 1.41 35.79
N ILE A 471 12.19 0.41 36.60
CA ILE A 471 11.36 0.51 37.80
C ILE A 471 12.22 0.08 39.00
N LYS A 472 11.97 0.69 40.16
CA LYS A 472 12.58 0.29 41.42
C LYS A 472 11.57 -0.43 42.29
N VAL A 473 11.95 -1.60 42.81
CA VAL A 473 11.13 -2.43 43.71
C VAL A 473 11.82 -2.50 45.06
N GLY A 474 11.18 -2.01 46.11
CA GLY A 474 11.71 -2.12 47.47
C GLY A 474 11.29 -3.40 48.15
N PHE A 475 12.17 -3.96 48.97
CA PHE A 475 11.87 -5.06 49.89
C PHE A 475 12.23 -4.67 51.32
N ASP A 476 11.28 -4.76 52.26
CA ASP A 476 11.52 -4.51 53.68
C ASP A 476 11.58 -5.83 54.48
N PRO A 477 12.77 -6.23 54.98
CA PRO A 477 12.93 -7.47 55.75
C PRO A 477 12.19 -7.49 57.09
N ASN A 478 11.88 -6.33 57.68
CA ASN A 478 11.22 -6.26 58.99
C ASN A 478 9.71 -6.47 58.87
N THR A 479 9.12 -5.87 57.84
CA THR A 479 7.67 -5.92 57.61
C THR A 479 7.25 -7.02 56.62
N GLY A 480 8.18 -7.58 55.85
CA GLY A 480 7.92 -8.66 54.90
C GLY A 480 7.18 -8.22 53.64
N PHE A 481 7.16 -6.92 53.34
CA PHE A 481 6.54 -6.38 52.13
C PHE A 481 7.55 -6.17 51.01
N VAL A 482 7.12 -6.47 49.78
CA VAL A 482 7.82 -6.17 48.54
C VAL A 482 6.89 -5.38 47.60
N GLY A 483 7.43 -4.42 46.86
CA GLY A 483 6.70 -3.74 45.80
C GLY A 483 7.26 -2.39 45.38
N THR A 484 6.68 -1.81 44.34
CA THR A 484 7.11 -0.51 43.79
C THR A 484 6.79 0.67 44.71
N LYS A 485 5.85 0.52 45.65
CA LYS A 485 5.50 1.54 46.66
C LYS A 485 6.22 1.34 48.00
N ILE A 486 7.11 0.35 48.11
CA ILE A 486 7.89 0.10 49.32
C ILE A 486 9.21 0.85 49.22
N THR A 487 9.48 1.74 50.17
CA THR A 487 10.78 2.40 50.30
C THR A 487 11.56 1.68 51.39
N SER A 488 12.69 1.06 51.03
CA SER A 488 13.54 0.35 51.97
C SER A 488 15.01 0.48 51.59
N THR A 489 15.90 0.00 52.45
CA THR A 489 17.35 -0.05 52.19
C THR A 489 17.70 -1.02 51.05
N ASN A 490 16.84 -2.01 50.79
CA ASN A 490 17.04 -3.04 49.76
C ASN A 490 16.16 -2.73 48.55
N MET A 491 16.65 -1.86 47.67
CA MET A 491 16.00 -1.52 46.41
C MET A 491 16.57 -2.38 45.28
N ILE A 492 15.68 -2.95 44.47
CA ILE A 492 16.00 -3.79 43.32
C ILE A 492 15.63 -2.99 42.07
N GLU A 493 16.59 -2.80 41.18
CA GLU A 493 16.35 -2.18 39.86
C GLU A 493 15.96 -3.27 38.87
N CYS A 494 14.81 -3.10 38.22
CA CYS A 494 14.29 -4.08 37.26
C CYS A 494 13.41 -3.40 36.20
N THR A 495 13.12 -4.11 35.13
CA THR A 495 12.21 -3.69 34.06
C THR A 495 10.76 -4.05 34.42
N ASN A 496 9.79 -3.45 33.73
CA ASN A 496 8.37 -3.81 33.82
C ASN A 496 8.05 -5.27 33.44
N PHE A 497 8.95 -5.98 32.74
CA PHE A 497 8.77 -7.38 32.37
C PHE A 497 9.45 -8.37 33.31
N ASP A 498 10.39 -7.88 34.12
CA ASP A 498 11.12 -8.73 35.06
C ASP A 498 10.18 -9.31 36.12
N LYS A 499 10.62 -10.44 36.69
CA LYS A 499 9.93 -11.12 37.79
C LYS A 499 10.81 -11.10 39.02
N ILE A 500 10.19 -11.15 40.19
CA ILE A 500 10.90 -11.13 41.46
C ILE A 500 11.04 -12.56 41.97
N LEU A 501 12.28 -12.98 42.19
CA LEU A 501 12.63 -14.21 42.88
C LEU A 501 12.60 -13.96 44.40
N VAL A 502 11.83 -14.78 45.12
CA VAL A 502 11.77 -14.79 46.58
C VAL A 502 12.22 -16.14 47.09
N MET A 503 13.21 -16.16 47.99
CA MET A 503 13.73 -17.38 48.61
C MET A 503 13.53 -17.36 50.12
N TYR A 504 13.21 -18.53 50.69
CA TYR A 504 12.90 -18.72 52.10
C TYR A 504 13.94 -19.60 52.80
N LYS A 505 14.05 -19.43 54.12
CA LYS A 505 15.00 -20.18 54.97
C LYS A 505 14.73 -21.69 55.03
N ASP A 506 13.51 -22.14 54.77
CA ASP A 506 13.09 -23.55 54.81
C ASP A 506 13.49 -24.36 53.56
N GLY A 507 14.14 -23.71 52.59
CA GLY A 507 14.58 -24.34 51.35
C GLY A 507 13.62 -24.19 50.19
N THR A 508 12.57 -23.36 50.33
CA THR A 508 11.63 -23.07 49.25
C THR A 508 11.92 -21.74 48.54
N TYR A 509 11.49 -21.62 47.29
CA TYR A 509 11.48 -20.36 46.54
C TYR A 509 10.24 -20.25 45.65
N ASN A 510 9.85 -19.03 45.33
CA ASN A 510 8.82 -18.71 44.35
C ASN A 510 9.23 -17.51 43.50
N VAL A 511 8.67 -17.44 42.30
CA VAL A 511 8.84 -16.29 41.41
C VAL A 511 7.50 -15.60 41.25
N ILE A 512 7.46 -14.29 41.52
CA ILE A 512 6.23 -13.48 41.52
C ILE A 512 6.32 -12.36 40.47
N ASN A 513 5.16 -11.88 40.03
CA ASN A 513 5.08 -10.61 39.29
C ASN A 513 5.46 -9.44 40.18
N ILE A 514 5.90 -8.31 39.60
CA ILE A 514 6.20 -7.09 40.34
C ILE A 514 4.89 -6.52 40.93
N PRO A 515 4.71 -6.52 42.26
CA PRO A 515 3.50 -6.00 42.88
C PRO A 515 3.65 -4.52 43.24
N GLU A 516 2.53 -3.81 43.41
CA GLU A 516 2.57 -2.47 44.03
C GLU A 516 2.97 -2.55 45.51
N LYS A 517 2.39 -3.51 46.24
CA LYS A 517 2.69 -3.87 47.62
C LYS A 517 2.14 -5.27 47.91
N GLN A 518 2.99 -6.21 48.27
CA GLN A 518 2.59 -7.59 48.59
C GLN A 518 3.36 -8.09 49.81
N TYR A 519 2.67 -8.77 50.72
CA TYR A 519 3.29 -9.48 51.84
C TYR A 519 3.77 -10.85 51.37
N ILE A 520 5.05 -11.17 51.61
CA ILE A 520 5.68 -12.38 51.07
C ILE A 520 6.14 -13.39 52.12
N ASN A 521 6.03 -13.10 53.42
CA ASN A 521 6.31 -14.11 54.44
C ASN A 521 5.14 -15.11 54.53
N LYS A 522 5.23 -16.24 53.83
CA LYS A 522 4.25 -17.34 53.95
C LYS A 522 4.57 -18.22 55.16
N ASP A 523 3.54 -18.62 55.90
CA ASP A 523 3.60 -19.69 56.92
C ASP A 523 4.68 -19.55 58.00
N GLY A 524 5.06 -18.31 58.36
CA GLY A 524 6.11 -18.04 59.36
C GLY A 524 7.55 -18.26 58.84
N ASN A 525 7.72 -18.60 57.55
CA ASN A 525 9.01 -18.77 56.92
C ASN A 525 9.66 -17.42 56.59
N LYS A 526 10.84 -17.19 57.17
CA LYS A 526 11.60 -15.95 56.95
C LYS A 526 12.19 -15.92 55.54
N VAL A 527 11.91 -14.84 54.82
CA VAL A 527 12.56 -14.52 53.53
C VAL A 527 14.03 -14.22 53.77
N ILE A 528 14.89 -14.83 52.96
CA ILE A 528 16.36 -14.73 53.07
C ILE A 528 16.99 -13.98 51.88
N TYR A 529 16.32 -13.96 50.74
CA TYR A 529 16.80 -13.31 49.53
C TYR A 529 15.62 -12.89 48.65
N VAL A 530 15.72 -11.68 48.09
CA VAL A 530 14.81 -11.14 47.10
C VAL A 530 15.66 -10.50 46.00
N GLY A 531 15.39 -10.84 44.75
CA GLY A 531 16.13 -10.31 43.59
C GLY A 531 15.37 -10.51 42.29
N VAL A 532 15.98 -10.11 41.17
CA VAL A 532 15.41 -10.36 39.85
C VAL A 532 15.55 -11.84 39.49
N ALA A 533 14.48 -12.46 39.02
CA ALA A 533 14.47 -13.82 38.50
C ALA A 533 15.05 -13.84 37.09
N ASP A 534 16.37 -13.78 36.98
CA ASP A 534 17.09 -13.86 35.71
C ASP A 534 17.76 -15.24 35.52
N LYS A 535 18.17 -15.52 34.28
CA LYS A 535 18.85 -16.78 33.91
C LYS A 535 20.38 -16.72 34.02
N LYS A 536 20.93 -15.72 34.71
CA LYS A 536 22.37 -15.42 34.78
C LYS A 536 22.90 -15.46 36.22
N THR A 537 22.09 -15.12 37.19
CA THR A 537 22.45 -15.00 38.60
C THR A 537 22.70 -16.38 39.18
N VAL A 538 23.96 -16.60 39.57
CA VAL A 538 24.40 -17.83 40.23
C VAL A 538 24.20 -17.67 41.73
N ILE A 539 23.34 -18.52 42.31
CA ILE A 539 23.06 -18.52 43.74
C ILE A 539 23.89 -19.60 44.41
N SER A 540 24.66 -19.19 45.42
CA SER A 540 25.50 -20.06 46.24
C SER A 540 24.83 -20.29 47.58
N VAL A 541 24.58 -21.55 47.94
CA VAL A 541 24.00 -21.94 49.23
C VAL A 541 24.86 -22.96 49.94
N VAL A 542 24.90 -22.88 51.27
CA VAL A 542 25.46 -23.92 52.14
C VAL A 542 24.41 -24.30 53.17
N TYR A 543 24.13 -25.61 53.23
CA TYR A 543 23.16 -26.17 54.14
C TYR A 543 23.76 -27.36 54.89
N ARG A 544 23.21 -27.66 56.06
CA ARG A 544 23.70 -28.67 56.98
C ARG A 544 22.59 -29.60 57.39
N ASP A 545 22.91 -30.89 57.41
CA ASP A 545 22.08 -31.93 57.99
C ASP A 545 22.17 -31.87 59.54
N PRO A 546 21.06 -31.64 60.27
CA PRO A 546 21.05 -31.54 61.73
C PRO A 546 21.46 -32.83 62.45
N GLU A 547 21.24 -34.01 61.85
CA GLU A 547 21.54 -35.29 62.49
C GLU A 547 23.01 -35.65 62.33
N THR A 548 23.53 -35.55 61.10
CA THR A 548 24.91 -35.96 60.78
C THR A 548 25.94 -34.83 60.96
N TYR A 549 25.48 -33.59 61.11
CA TYR A 549 26.29 -32.36 61.05
C TYR A 549 27.08 -32.19 59.74
N TYR A 550 26.78 -32.95 58.69
CA TYR A 550 27.45 -32.80 57.41
C TYR A 550 26.97 -31.57 56.66
N CYS A 551 27.93 -30.83 56.12
CA CYS A 551 27.72 -29.56 55.45
C CYS A 551 27.90 -29.74 53.94
N TYR A 552 26.93 -29.24 53.18
CA TYR A 552 26.86 -29.34 51.73
C TYR A 552 26.80 -27.95 51.12
N GLY A 553 27.59 -27.71 50.09
CA GLY A 553 27.57 -26.47 49.31
C GLY A 553 27.07 -26.72 47.89
N LYS A 554 26.30 -25.78 47.38
CA LYS A 554 25.68 -25.89 46.06
C LYS A 554 25.62 -24.51 45.40
N ARG A 555 25.97 -24.49 44.12
CA ARG A 555 25.79 -23.33 43.23
C ARG A 555 24.78 -23.70 42.15
N PHE A 556 23.81 -22.84 41.87
CA PHE A 556 22.77 -23.11 40.87
C PHE A 556 22.22 -21.83 40.26
N ILE A 557 21.58 -21.97 39.09
CA ILE A 557 20.81 -20.93 38.41
C ILE A 557 19.37 -21.41 38.35
N ILE A 558 18.41 -20.51 38.59
CA ILE A 558 16.99 -20.79 38.44
C ILE A 558 16.59 -20.42 37.00
N ASP A 559 16.70 -21.38 36.09
CA ASP A 559 16.48 -21.17 34.65
C ASP A 559 15.03 -21.42 34.19
N LYS A 560 14.27 -22.20 34.98
CA LYS A 560 12.88 -22.60 34.73
C LYS A 560 12.03 -22.46 35.98
N PHE A 561 10.90 -21.75 35.85
CA PHE A 561 9.92 -21.57 36.91
C PHE A 561 8.52 -21.34 36.30
N MET A 562 7.49 -21.56 37.12
CA MET A 562 6.15 -21.07 36.87
C MET A 562 5.85 -20.01 37.92
N VAL A 563 5.23 -18.91 37.51
CA VAL A 563 4.89 -17.80 38.41
C VAL A 563 3.93 -18.30 39.50
N ASP A 564 4.12 -17.81 40.72
CA ASP A 564 3.35 -18.14 41.93
C ASP A 564 3.38 -19.62 42.37
N LYS A 565 4.21 -20.44 41.73
CA LYS A 565 4.45 -21.84 42.14
C LYS A 565 5.67 -21.93 43.05
N THR A 566 5.53 -22.70 44.12
CA THR A 566 6.60 -22.95 45.09
C THR A 566 7.47 -24.14 44.64
N TYR A 567 8.78 -23.98 44.71
CA TYR A 567 9.79 -24.99 44.41
C TYR A 567 10.78 -25.10 45.56
N ARG A 568 11.60 -26.16 45.59
CA ARG A 568 12.66 -26.34 46.59
C ARG A 568 14.05 -26.28 45.96
N TYR A 569 15.00 -25.75 46.71
CA TYR A 569 16.43 -25.71 46.32
C TYR A 569 17.34 -26.59 47.20
N PHE A 570 16.81 -27.10 48.32
CA PHE A 570 17.40 -28.20 49.11
C PHE A 570 16.30 -29.09 49.76
N GLU A 571 16.70 -30.26 50.27
CA GLU A 571 15.82 -31.30 50.85
C GLU A 571 15.10 -30.84 52.13
N GLU A 572 13.99 -31.47 52.51
CA GLU A 572 13.34 -31.15 53.80
C GLU A 572 14.18 -31.60 54.99
N GLY A 573 14.10 -30.87 56.11
CA GLY A 573 14.79 -31.24 57.34
C GLY A 573 16.26 -30.83 57.42
N VAL A 574 16.82 -30.16 56.41
CA VAL A 574 18.17 -29.57 56.48
C VAL A 574 18.13 -28.08 56.83
N SER A 575 19.16 -27.62 57.56
CA SER A 575 19.30 -26.24 58.02
C SER A 575 20.14 -25.43 57.03
N LEU A 576 19.61 -24.30 56.53
CA LEU A 576 20.40 -23.35 55.75
C LEU A 576 21.37 -22.58 56.65
N GLU A 577 22.65 -22.59 56.29
CA GLU A 577 23.73 -21.92 57.04
C GLU A 577 24.25 -20.68 56.29
N PHE A 578 24.20 -20.65 54.95
CA PHE A 578 24.70 -19.54 54.14
C PHE A 578 23.98 -19.44 52.78
N ILE A 579 23.73 -18.20 52.32
CA ILE A 579 23.27 -17.89 50.97
C ILE A 579 23.98 -16.62 50.48
N SER A 580 24.42 -16.59 49.23
CA SER A 580 24.97 -15.40 48.58
C SER A 580 24.87 -15.50 47.05
N THR A 581 24.70 -14.37 46.39
CA THR A 581 24.80 -14.22 44.93
C THR A 581 26.15 -13.66 44.49
N GLU A 582 27.03 -13.32 45.43
CA GLU A 582 28.38 -12.88 45.10
C GLU A 582 29.21 -14.04 44.54
N PRO A 583 30.05 -13.79 43.51
CA PRO A 583 30.89 -14.83 42.94
C PRO A 583 31.88 -15.37 43.98
N SER A 584 32.55 -14.49 44.72
CA SER A 584 33.66 -14.83 45.61
C SER A 584 33.28 -14.86 47.08
N ASN A 585 33.02 -16.06 47.61
CA ASN A 585 32.76 -16.27 49.03
C ASN A 585 33.73 -17.29 49.63
N SER A 586 34.44 -16.89 50.68
CA SER A 586 35.28 -17.76 51.52
C SER A 586 34.57 -18.05 52.83
N LEU A 587 34.39 -19.33 53.15
CA LEU A 587 33.73 -19.79 54.36
C LEU A 587 34.70 -20.54 55.27
N GLU A 588 34.68 -20.26 56.56
CA GLU A 588 35.35 -21.05 57.60
C GLU A 588 34.33 -22.03 58.20
N LEU A 589 34.60 -23.33 58.04
CA LEU A 589 33.83 -24.42 58.64
C LEU A 589 34.53 -24.88 59.91
N GLN A 590 33.89 -24.68 61.06
CA GLN A 590 34.38 -25.14 62.36
C GLN A 590 33.82 -26.52 62.68
N PHE A 591 34.69 -27.48 62.96
CA PHE A 591 34.29 -28.87 63.19
C PHE A 591 33.72 -29.12 64.59
N VAL A 592 32.92 -30.19 64.73
CA VAL A 592 32.48 -30.68 66.04
C VAL A 592 33.71 -31.20 66.82
N PRO A 593 33.96 -30.76 68.06
CA PRO A 593 35.14 -31.16 68.84
C PRO A 593 35.18 -32.66 69.13
N LYS A 594 36.30 -33.32 68.84
CA LYS A 594 36.59 -34.71 69.24
C LYS A 594 37.92 -34.81 69.98
N ALA A 595 38.05 -35.79 70.89
CA ALA A 595 39.29 -36.02 71.62
C ALA A 595 40.46 -36.32 70.65
N LYS A 596 41.62 -35.66 70.87
CA LYS A 596 42.84 -35.72 70.02
C LYS A 596 42.74 -35.08 68.61
N GLN A 597 41.84 -34.12 68.41
CA GLN A 597 41.70 -33.44 67.12
C GLN A 597 42.79 -32.37 66.87
N LYS A 598 43.58 -32.54 65.80
CA LYS A 598 44.65 -31.60 65.39
C LYS A 598 44.20 -30.43 64.50
N ILE A 599 43.07 -30.57 63.81
CA ILE A 599 42.51 -29.56 62.89
C ILE A 599 41.06 -29.32 63.30
N ASP A 600 40.78 -28.13 63.80
CA ASP A 600 39.49 -27.68 64.34
C ASP A 600 38.64 -26.90 63.32
N LYS A 601 39.27 -26.37 62.26
CA LYS A 601 38.60 -25.61 61.20
C LYS A 601 39.18 -25.85 59.81
N VAL A 602 38.38 -25.58 58.78
CA VAL A 602 38.81 -25.58 57.37
C VAL A 602 38.21 -24.37 56.65
N GLN A 603 38.97 -23.77 55.73
CA GLN A 603 38.46 -22.73 54.83
C GLN A 603 38.06 -23.36 53.50
N VAL A 604 36.91 -22.96 52.98
CA VAL A 604 36.35 -23.44 51.72
C VAL A 604 35.96 -22.26 50.85
N GLN A 605 36.48 -22.24 49.63
CA GLN A 605 36.03 -21.30 48.60
C GLN A 605 34.84 -21.90 47.85
N ILE A 606 33.70 -21.22 47.90
CA ILE A 606 32.46 -21.70 47.27
C ILE A 606 32.57 -21.68 45.74
N GLU A 607 33.38 -20.79 45.18
CA GLU A 607 33.66 -20.67 43.74
C GLU A 607 34.11 -21.97 43.08
N ASN A 608 34.83 -22.81 43.83
CA ASN A 608 35.37 -24.07 43.33
C ASN A 608 34.29 -25.15 43.16
N ILE A 609 33.05 -24.88 43.59
CA ILE A 609 31.91 -25.77 43.38
C ILE A 609 31.34 -25.50 41.98
N MET A 610 31.22 -26.53 41.15
CA MET A 610 30.54 -26.42 39.85
C MET A 610 29.06 -26.05 40.01
N VAL A 611 28.54 -25.24 39.09
CA VAL A 611 27.11 -24.91 39.02
C VAL A 611 26.33 -26.17 38.64
N LYS A 612 25.34 -26.54 39.46
CA LYS A 612 24.45 -27.68 39.25
C LYS A 612 23.01 -27.23 39.06
N GLY A 613 22.14 -28.16 38.65
CA GLY A 613 20.69 -27.93 38.62
C GLY A 613 20.08 -27.66 40.00
N VAL A 614 18.97 -26.93 40.03
CA VAL A 614 18.28 -26.52 41.27
C VAL A 614 17.78 -27.70 42.11
N THR A 615 17.55 -28.87 41.52
CA THR A 615 17.15 -30.10 42.24
C THR A 615 18.33 -30.99 42.64
N ALA A 616 19.54 -30.72 42.16
CA ALA A 616 20.70 -31.57 42.42
C ALA A 616 21.20 -31.44 43.86
N LYS A 617 21.74 -32.53 44.43
CA LYS A 617 22.37 -32.51 45.75
C LYS A 617 23.69 -31.75 45.73
N GLY A 618 23.92 -30.94 46.76
CA GLY A 618 25.15 -30.19 46.99
C GLY A 618 26.37 -31.09 47.19
N ASN A 619 27.55 -30.54 46.96
CA ASN A 619 28.81 -31.20 47.24
C ASN A 619 29.11 -31.12 48.73
N ARG A 620 29.52 -32.24 49.32
CA ARG A 620 29.95 -32.27 50.72
C ARG A 620 31.21 -31.43 50.89
N LEU A 621 31.17 -30.43 51.75
CA LEU A 621 32.26 -29.46 51.94
C LEU A 621 33.34 -29.96 52.90
N ALA A 622 32.99 -30.90 53.78
CA ALA A 622 33.93 -31.50 54.72
C ALA A 622 33.61 -32.97 55.01
N THR A 623 34.65 -33.76 55.22
CA THR A 623 34.55 -35.16 55.65
C THR A 623 34.14 -35.31 57.13
N ARG A 624 34.13 -34.23 57.90
CA ARG A 624 33.76 -34.20 59.34
C ARG A 624 32.50 -33.37 59.57
N GLY A 625 31.80 -33.63 60.67
CA GLY A 625 30.65 -32.84 61.09
C GLY A 625 31.05 -31.40 61.44
N VAL A 626 30.27 -30.42 60.99
CA VAL A 626 30.52 -28.98 61.12
C VAL A 626 29.59 -28.39 62.18
N LYS A 627 30.18 -27.79 63.22
CA LYS A 627 29.48 -27.10 64.31
C LYS A 627 28.99 -25.72 63.89
N LYS A 628 29.79 -24.96 63.13
CA LYS A 628 29.45 -23.60 62.71
C LYS A 628 30.06 -23.26 61.35
N VAL A 629 29.31 -22.52 60.54
CA VAL A 629 29.78 -21.92 59.28
C VAL A 629 29.94 -20.41 59.52
N LEU A 630 31.12 -19.87 59.21
CA LEU A 630 31.41 -18.44 59.35
C LEU A 630 31.85 -17.88 57.99
N VAL A 631 31.36 -16.70 57.64
CA VAL A 631 31.81 -15.99 56.44
C VAL A 631 33.15 -15.30 56.76
N VAL A 632 34.19 -15.62 56.01
CA VAL A 632 35.49 -14.98 56.12
C VAL A 632 35.47 -13.76 55.21
N LYS A 633 35.43 -12.56 55.79
CA LYS A 633 35.60 -11.34 54.99
C LYS A 633 36.99 -11.35 54.37
N PRO A 634 37.13 -11.07 53.06
CA PRO A 634 38.45 -10.82 52.49
C PRO A 634 39.10 -9.66 53.25
N LYS A 635 40.38 -9.81 53.57
CA LYS A 635 41.18 -8.72 54.13
C LYS A 635 41.44 -7.65 53.08
#